data_AF-A0A960MC64-F1
#
_entry.id   AF-A0A960MC64-F1
#
_cell.length_a   1.000
_cell.length_b   1.000
_cell.length_c   1.000
_cell.angle_alpha   90.00
_cell.angle_beta   90.00
_cell.angle_gamma   90.00
#
_symmetry.space_group_name_H-M   'P 1'
#
loop_
_entity.id
_entity.type
_entity.pdbx_description
1 polymer ?
#
loop_
_entity_poly.entity_id
_entity_poly.type
_entity_poly.pdbx_seq_one_letter_code
_entity_poly.pdbx_strand_id
1 'polypeptide(L)'
;MPRLSILPCLIAGLTLLGRLSHAEIPADQAEFFEARIRPVLAQECYECHNSRGKDKGGLILDHRAAWQRGGESGPLLVPGDPDASLLMRVIRHELPKLKMPKAGAKLDEAIVADFSKWIAMGAPDPRDAPPTDAQLTADTNWDAIRKRRQSWWSFQPIRRPEIPAVEGAKTEVDRFIRARLAKEGLDPSPRAEPRSLVRRLHL
;
A
#
# COMPACT_ATOMS: atom_id res chain seq x y z
N MET A 1 38.20 8.00 69.70
CA MET A 1 37.02 7.81 68.83
C MET A 1 37.24 8.59 67.53
N PRO A 2 37.66 7.96 66.41
CA PRO A 2 37.71 8.63 65.12
C PRO A 2 36.37 8.48 64.39
N ARG A 3 35.90 9.58 63.81
CA ARG A 3 34.69 9.68 62.97
C ARG A 3 35.00 9.17 61.57
N LEU A 4 34.21 8.21 61.07
CA LEU A 4 34.28 7.75 59.69
C LEU A 4 33.22 8.47 58.87
N SER A 5 33.65 9.37 57.97
CA SER A 5 32.78 10.12 57.07
C SER A 5 32.45 9.29 55.84
N ILE A 6 31.15 9.18 55.52
CA ILE A 6 30.64 8.53 54.30
C ILE A 6 30.44 9.62 53.24
N LEU A 7 31.14 9.51 52.12
CA LEU A 7 30.98 10.39 50.96
C LEU A 7 30.10 9.67 49.91
N PRO A 8 28.93 10.22 49.53
CA PRO A 8 28.09 9.58 48.52
C PRO A 8 28.60 9.92 47.11
N CYS A 9 28.97 8.89 46.35
CA CYS A 9 29.36 9.01 44.96
C CYS A 9 28.10 9.18 44.08
N LEU A 10 27.81 10.41 43.67
CA LEU A 10 26.74 10.72 42.71
C LEU A 10 27.19 10.32 41.30
N ILE A 11 26.70 9.18 40.81
CA ILE A 11 26.85 8.77 39.41
C ILE A 11 25.75 9.47 38.60
N ALA A 12 26.12 10.54 37.91
CA ALA A 12 25.25 11.20 36.93
C ALA A 12 25.17 10.33 35.65
N GLY A 13 24.12 9.53 35.53
CA GLY A 13 23.83 8.75 34.32
C GLY A 13 23.30 9.66 33.21
N LEU A 14 24.14 9.97 32.22
CA LEU A 14 23.76 10.67 31.00
C LEU A 14 23.04 9.68 30.07
N THR A 15 21.71 9.65 30.13
CA THR A 15 20.88 8.83 29.22
C THR A 15 20.83 9.50 27.84
N LEU A 16 21.66 9.01 26.93
CA LEU A 16 21.58 9.37 25.51
C LEU A 16 20.33 8.71 24.90
N LEU A 17 19.20 9.43 24.88
CA LEU A 17 18.01 9.04 24.11
C LEU A 17 18.32 9.14 22.61
N GLY A 18 18.90 8.08 22.05
CA GLY A 18 18.95 7.89 20.61
C GLY A 18 17.54 7.78 20.06
N ARG A 19 17.12 8.76 19.24
CA ARG A 19 15.89 8.64 18.46
C ARG A 19 16.11 7.54 17.43
N LEU A 20 15.42 6.41 17.60
CA LEU A 20 15.28 5.40 16.55
C LEU A 20 14.46 6.02 15.41
N SER A 21 15.15 6.57 14.40
CA SER A 21 14.52 6.92 13.13
C SER A 21 14.05 5.63 12.48
N HIS A 22 12.74 5.37 12.53
CA HIS A 22 12.14 4.40 11.62
C HIS A 22 12.38 4.93 10.20
N ALA A 23 13.02 4.13 9.36
CA ALA A 23 13.13 4.45 7.95
C ALA A 23 11.71 4.52 7.37
N GLU A 24 11.30 5.72 6.97
CA GLU A 24 9.99 5.97 6.38
C GLU A 24 9.95 5.31 5.00
N ILE A 25 8.87 4.56 4.72
CA ILE A 25 8.71 3.89 3.43
C ILE A 25 8.53 4.96 2.35
N PRO A 26 9.31 4.95 1.25
CA PRO A 26 9.13 5.87 0.14
C PRO A 26 7.69 5.83 -0.41
N ALA A 27 7.14 6.98 -0.77
CA ALA A 27 5.73 7.10 -1.17
C ALA A 27 5.37 6.23 -2.39
N ASP A 28 6.28 6.12 -3.35
CA ASP A 28 6.13 5.26 -4.54
C ASP A 28 6.12 3.76 -4.19
N GLN A 29 6.91 3.36 -3.19
CA GLN A 29 6.92 1.98 -2.69
C GLN A 29 5.65 1.64 -1.90
N ALA A 30 5.17 2.58 -1.07
CA ALA A 30 3.89 2.45 -0.38
C ALA A 30 2.73 2.36 -1.38
N GLU A 31 2.73 3.20 -2.42
CA GLU A 31 1.75 3.15 -3.50
C GLU A 31 1.80 1.81 -4.24
N PHE A 32 3.00 1.32 -4.58
CA PHE A 32 3.15 0.01 -5.21
C PHE A 32 2.54 -1.11 -4.35
N PHE A 33 2.80 -1.10 -3.05
CA PHE A 33 2.24 -2.09 -2.13
C PHE A 33 0.70 -2.03 -2.10
N GLU A 34 0.12 -0.84 -1.92
CA GLU A 34 -1.34 -0.65 -1.83
C GLU A 34 -2.05 -0.97 -3.16
N ALA A 35 -1.41 -0.68 -4.29
CA ALA A 35 -1.99 -0.90 -5.62
C ALA A 35 -1.81 -2.33 -6.14
N ARG A 36 -0.69 -2.98 -5.84
CA ARG A 36 -0.29 -4.26 -6.48
C ARG A 36 -0.31 -5.46 -5.54
N ILE A 37 0.02 -5.27 -4.26
CA ILE A 37 0.25 -6.38 -3.33
C ILE A 37 -0.92 -6.58 -2.38
N ARG A 38 -1.31 -5.53 -1.66
CA ARG A 38 -2.39 -5.60 -0.66
C ARG A 38 -3.71 -6.15 -1.23
N PRO A 39 -4.17 -5.76 -2.43
CA PRO A 39 -5.42 -6.28 -2.97
C PRO A 39 -5.40 -7.78 -3.21
N VAL A 40 -4.23 -8.34 -3.58
CA VAL A 40 -4.06 -9.78 -3.80
C VAL A 40 -3.99 -10.52 -2.46
N LEU A 41 -3.24 -10.00 -1.48
CA LEU A 41 -3.24 -10.56 -0.13
C LEU A 41 -4.65 -10.62 0.46
N ALA A 42 -5.45 -9.57 0.26
CA ALA A 42 -6.83 -9.51 0.71
C ALA A 42 -7.74 -10.54 0.04
N GLN A 43 -7.62 -10.71 -1.28
CA GLN A 43 -8.49 -11.58 -2.07
C GLN A 43 -8.10 -13.05 -1.99
N GLU A 44 -6.80 -13.34 -1.99
CA GLU A 44 -6.27 -14.69 -2.19
C GLU A 44 -5.70 -15.33 -0.93
N CYS A 45 -5.44 -14.53 0.12
CA CYS A 45 -4.70 -15.00 1.30
C CYS A 45 -5.45 -14.84 2.63
N TYR A 46 -6.14 -13.72 2.85
CA TYR A 46 -6.74 -13.42 4.16
C TYR A 46 -7.88 -14.34 4.56
N GLU A 47 -8.50 -15.09 3.64
CA GLU A 47 -9.49 -16.09 4.06
C GLU A 47 -8.90 -17.10 5.07
N CYS A 48 -7.60 -17.37 4.96
CA CYS A 48 -6.87 -18.36 5.77
C CYS A 48 -5.72 -17.80 6.62
N HIS A 49 -5.24 -16.57 6.37
CA HIS A 49 -4.03 -15.98 6.96
C HIS A 49 -4.24 -14.51 7.41
N ASN A 50 -5.05 -14.30 8.44
CA ASN A 50 -5.38 -13.01 9.05
C ASN A 50 -5.33 -13.05 10.59
N SER A 51 -5.31 -11.87 11.21
CA SER A 51 -5.24 -11.70 12.66
C SER A 51 -6.55 -11.95 13.40
N ARG A 52 -7.63 -12.29 12.69
CA ARG A 52 -8.98 -12.58 13.22
C ARG A 52 -9.22 -14.10 13.32
N GLY A 53 -8.27 -14.80 13.91
CA GLY A 53 -8.37 -16.24 14.19
C GLY A 53 -8.32 -17.14 12.96
N LYS A 54 -7.77 -16.66 11.84
CA LYS A 54 -7.45 -17.49 10.66
C LYS A 54 -5.95 -17.46 10.44
N ASP A 55 -5.21 -18.30 11.13
CA ASP A 55 -3.75 -18.31 11.15
C ASP A 55 -3.23 -19.69 10.74
N LYS A 56 -3.70 -20.23 9.60
CA LYS A 56 -3.26 -21.56 9.15
C LYS A 56 -1.74 -21.62 9.04
N GLY A 57 -1.13 -22.62 9.68
CA GLY A 57 0.33 -22.76 9.76
C GLY A 57 1.01 -21.67 10.58
N GLY A 58 0.29 -21.05 11.54
CA GLY A 58 0.78 -19.97 12.39
C GLY A 58 1.08 -18.66 11.65
N LEU A 59 0.59 -18.50 10.41
CA LEU A 59 0.94 -17.39 9.54
C LEU A 59 -0.20 -16.35 9.43
N ILE A 60 0.15 -15.09 9.67
CA ILE A 60 -0.74 -13.92 9.55
C ILE A 60 -0.11 -12.92 8.55
N LEU A 61 -0.90 -12.45 7.57
CA LEU A 61 -0.40 -11.64 6.44
C LEU A 61 -0.97 -10.21 6.38
N ASP A 62 -1.90 -9.88 7.27
CA ASP A 62 -2.70 -8.65 7.18
C ASP A 62 -2.04 -7.41 7.81
N HIS A 63 -0.89 -7.56 8.46
CA HIS A 63 -0.06 -6.46 8.95
C HIS A 63 1.44 -6.83 9.01
N ARG A 64 2.31 -5.82 8.96
CA ARG A 64 3.76 -5.96 8.76
C ARG A 64 4.43 -6.81 9.82
N ALA A 65 4.22 -6.45 11.09
CA ALA A 65 4.89 -7.12 12.20
C ALA A 65 4.54 -8.62 12.28
N ALA A 66 3.38 -9.05 11.78
CA ALA A 66 2.98 -10.45 11.78
C ALA A 66 3.70 -11.28 10.72
N TRP A 67 3.68 -10.88 9.46
CA TRP A 67 4.31 -11.68 8.42
C TRP A 67 5.84 -11.71 8.58
N GLN A 68 6.43 -10.68 9.19
CA GLN A 68 7.85 -10.66 9.55
C GLN A 68 8.23 -11.72 10.59
N ARG A 69 7.32 -12.09 11.49
CA ARG A 69 7.53 -13.21 12.42
C ARG A 69 7.54 -14.57 11.71
N GLY A 70 6.95 -14.66 10.53
CA GLY A 70 6.77 -15.91 9.79
C GLY A 70 5.67 -16.78 10.37
N GLY A 71 5.74 -18.08 10.08
CA GLY A 71 4.82 -19.09 10.61
C GLY A 71 5.57 -20.34 11.05
N GLU A 72 4.86 -21.46 11.20
CA GLU A 72 5.43 -22.76 11.62
C GLU A 72 6.50 -23.28 10.65
N SER A 73 6.47 -22.85 9.38
CA SER A 73 7.48 -23.18 8.37
C SER A 73 8.70 -22.25 8.39
N GLY A 74 8.80 -21.35 9.37
CA GLY A 74 9.88 -20.37 9.51
C GLY A 74 9.59 -19.02 8.85
N PRO A 75 10.64 -18.23 8.53
CA PRO A 75 10.49 -16.93 7.89
C PRO A 75 9.76 -17.03 6.54
N LEU A 76 8.81 -16.12 6.32
CA LEU A 76 8.05 -16.09 5.07
C LEU A 76 8.86 -15.50 3.91
N LEU A 77 9.58 -14.41 4.19
CA LEU A 77 10.28 -13.58 3.21
C LEU A 77 11.72 -13.35 3.65
N VAL A 78 12.59 -13.20 2.66
CA VAL A 78 13.92 -12.61 2.79
C VAL A 78 13.87 -11.26 2.05
N PRO A 79 13.70 -10.14 2.76
CA PRO A 79 13.67 -8.81 2.13
C PRO A 79 14.89 -8.58 1.24
N GLY A 80 14.66 -8.19 -0.01
CA GLY A 80 15.70 -8.00 -1.03
C GLY A 80 16.03 -9.26 -1.84
N ASP A 81 15.59 -10.44 -1.43
CA ASP A 81 15.88 -11.71 -2.11
C ASP A 81 14.59 -12.53 -2.38
N PRO A 82 13.97 -12.33 -3.54
CA PRO A 82 12.76 -13.06 -3.93
C PRO A 82 12.99 -14.57 -4.05
N ASP A 83 14.15 -15.01 -4.53
CA ASP A 83 14.38 -16.43 -4.81
C ASP A 83 14.69 -17.23 -3.53
N ALA A 84 15.28 -16.58 -2.51
CA ALA A 84 15.40 -17.15 -1.17
C ALA A 84 14.10 -17.13 -0.35
N SER A 85 13.07 -16.40 -0.80
CA SER A 85 11.82 -16.22 -0.05
C SER A 85 10.86 -17.40 -0.17
N LEU A 86 10.38 -17.93 0.96
CA LEU A 86 9.42 -19.04 0.98
C LEU A 86 8.12 -18.69 0.25
N LEU A 87 7.62 -17.46 0.42
CA LEU A 87 6.39 -17.01 -0.26
C LEU A 87 6.46 -17.27 -1.78
N MET A 88 7.59 -16.92 -2.42
CA MET A 88 7.75 -17.06 -3.87
C MET A 88 7.64 -18.52 -4.30
N ARG A 89 8.33 -19.42 -3.60
CA ARG A 89 8.29 -20.86 -3.90
C ARG A 89 6.89 -21.45 -3.73
N VAL A 90 6.15 -20.96 -2.73
CA VAL A 90 4.77 -21.40 -2.43
C VAL A 90 3.77 -20.91 -3.46
N ILE A 91 3.82 -19.63 -3.87
CA ILE A 91 2.90 -19.06 -4.86
C ILE A 91 3.26 -19.45 -6.30
N ARG A 92 4.54 -19.75 -6.57
CA ARG A 92 5.00 -20.37 -7.83
C ARG A 92 4.65 -21.86 -7.92
N HIS A 93 4.15 -22.45 -6.82
CA HIS A 93 3.79 -23.87 -6.70
C HIS A 93 4.96 -24.85 -6.87
N GLU A 94 6.17 -24.40 -6.52
CA GLU A 94 7.41 -25.20 -6.60
C GLU A 94 7.53 -26.24 -5.49
N LEU A 95 6.77 -26.07 -4.40
CA LEU A 95 6.70 -27.00 -3.28
C LEU A 95 5.47 -27.90 -3.40
N PRO A 96 5.60 -29.20 -3.71
CA PRO A 96 4.46 -30.07 -4.00
C PRO A 96 3.40 -30.15 -2.89
N LYS A 97 3.82 -30.07 -1.63
CA LYS A 97 2.95 -30.18 -0.44
C LYS A 97 2.56 -28.83 0.17
N LEU A 98 3.09 -27.72 -0.35
CA LEU A 98 2.89 -26.38 0.20
C LEU A 98 2.68 -25.39 -0.94
N LYS A 99 1.45 -25.35 -1.44
CA LYS A 99 1.01 -24.48 -2.54
C LYS A 99 -0.08 -23.54 -2.04
N MET A 100 -0.01 -22.28 -2.45
CA MET A 100 -1.05 -21.29 -2.16
C MET A 100 -1.48 -20.55 -3.45
N PRO A 101 -2.75 -20.15 -3.57
CA PRO A 101 -3.88 -20.48 -2.69
C PRO A 101 -4.21 -22.00 -2.72
N LYS A 102 -4.49 -22.61 -1.55
CA LYS A 102 -4.69 -24.08 -1.46
C LYS A 102 -5.98 -24.56 -2.15
N ALA A 103 -7.03 -23.76 -2.08
CA ALA A 103 -8.33 -24.05 -2.67
C ALA A 103 -8.54 -23.39 -4.04
N GLY A 104 -7.53 -22.66 -4.54
CA GLY A 104 -7.62 -21.84 -5.75
C GLY A 104 -6.62 -22.25 -6.82
N ALA A 105 -6.72 -21.61 -7.98
CA ALA A 105 -5.73 -21.74 -9.04
C ALA A 105 -4.41 -21.07 -8.62
N LYS A 106 -3.32 -21.42 -9.32
CA LYS A 106 -2.07 -20.65 -9.23
C LYS A 106 -2.35 -19.20 -9.62
N LEU A 107 -1.71 -18.26 -8.93
CA LEU A 107 -1.78 -16.84 -9.26
C LEU A 107 -1.23 -16.60 -10.69
N ASP A 108 -1.78 -15.59 -11.35
CA ASP A 108 -1.28 -15.15 -12.66
C ASP A 108 0.20 -14.77 -12.60
N GLU A 109 0.95 -15.04 -13.66
CA GLU A 109 2.40 -14.77 -13.70
C GLU A 109 2.72 -13.28 -13.49
N ALA A 110 1.86 -12.35 -13.91
CA ALA A 110 2.03 -10.93 -13.65
C ALA A 110 1.90 -10.59 -12.15
N ILE A 111 0.98 -11.26 -11.44
CA ILE A 111 0.84 -11.11 -9.99
C ILE A 111 2.06 -11.69 -9.27
N VAL A 112 2.53 -12.87 -9.69
CA VAL A 112 3.75 -13.48 -9.15
C VAL A 112 4.96 -12.55 -9.38
N ALA A 113 5.06 -11.92 -10.55
CA ALA A 113 6.10 -10.95 -10.84
C ALA A 113 6.02 -9.70 -9.94
N ASP A 114 4.82 -9.21 -9.62
CA ASP A 114 4.64 -8.11 -8.68
C ASP A 114 5.11 -8.47 -7.26
N PHE A 115 4.79 -9.67 -6.76
CA PHE A 115 5.32 -10.15 -5.48
C PHE A 115 6.85 -10.26 -5.50
N SER A 116 7.42 -10.77 -6.59
CA SER A 116 8.87 -10.84 -6.76
C SER A 116 9.50 -9.45 -6.70
N LYS A 117 8.93 -8.47 -7.41
CA LYS A 117 9.39 -7.08 -7.40
C LYS A 117 9.27 -6.46 -6.01
N TRP A 118 8.13 -6.65 -5.35
CA TRP A 118 7.89 -6.15 -4.01
C TRP A 118 8.93 -6.65 -3.00
N ILE A 119 9.25 -7.94 -3.03
CA ILE A 119 10.28 -8.53 -2.17
C ILE A 119 11.66 -7.95 -2.51
N ALA A 120 11.99 -7.79 -3.79
CA ALA A 120 13.26 -7.20 -4.23
C ALA A 120 13.44 -5.75 -3.74
N MET A 121 12.34 -5.00 -3.56
CA MET A 121 12.36 -3.65 -2.96
C MET A 121 12.53 -3.66 -1.43
N GLY A 122 12.68 -4.83 -0.81
CA GLY A 122 12.75 -4.97 0.65
C GLY A 122 11.40 -5.24 1.31
N ALA A 123 10.38 -5.64 0.54
CA ALA A 123 9.02 -5.90 1.01
C ALA A 123 8.40 -4.72 1.83
N PRO A 124 8.40 -3.48 1.30
CA PRO A 124 7.82 -2.33 1.99
C PRO A 124 6.33 -2.56 2.24
N ASP A 125 5.89 -2.39 3.48
CA ASP A 125 4.50 -2.59 3.90
C ASP A 125 4.11 -1.53 4.93
N PRO A 126 3.21 -0.57 4.64
CA PRO A 126 2.85 0.52 5.56
C PRO A 126 1.89 0.11 6.70
N ARG A 127 1.52 -1.18 6.82
CA ARG A 127 0.52 -1.65 7.80
C ARG A 127 1.17 -2.02 9.14
N ASP A 128 1.40 -1.02 9.97
CA ASP A 128 2.11 -1.19 11.26
C ASP A 128 1.32 -1.94 12.33
N ALA A 129 0.00 -1.92 12.24
CA ALA A 129 -0.92 -2.50 13.20
C ALA A 129 -1.88 -3.49 12.52
N PRO A 130 -2.42 -4.48 13.27
CA PRO A 130 -3.46 -5.35 12.75
C PRO A 130 -4.68 -4.52 12.30
N PRO A 131 -5.35 -4.90 11.21
CA PRO A 131 -6.57 -4.22 10.78
C PRO A 131 -7.67 -4.41 11.82
N THR A 132 -8.55 -3.41 11.94
CA THR A 132 -9.82 -3.58 12.66
C THR A 132 -10.72 -4.60 11.96
N ASP A 133 -11.66 -5.18 12.68
CA ASP A 133 -12.65 -6.11 12.11
C ASP A 133 -13.42 -5.51 10.93
N ALA A 134 -13.73 -4.21 10.99
CA ALA A 134 -14.39 -3.49 9.91
C ALA A 134 -13.49 -3.39 8.66
N GLN A 135 -12.21 -3.05 8.83
CA GLN A 135 -11.25 -2.97 7.72
C GLN A 135 -11.02 -4.34 7.08
N LEU A 136 -10.80 -5.38 7.89
CA LEU A 136 -10.60 -6.74 7.37
C LEU A 136 -11.85 -7.21 6.62
N THR A 137 -13.05 -6.96 7.15
CA THR A 137 -14.31 -7.28 6.47
C THR A 137 -14.45 -6.53 5.15
N ALA A 138 -14.09 -5.25 5.10
CA ALA A 138 -14.10 -4.48 3.85
C ALA A 138 -13.13 -5.02 2.80
N ASP A 139 -12.05 -5.68 3.22
CA ASP A 139 -11.04 -6.25 2.35
C ASP A 139 -11.35 -7.68 1.90
N THR A 140 -12.11 -8.47 2.67
CA THR A 140 -12.37 -9.90 2.38
C THR A 140 -13.82 -10.23 1.99
N ASN A 141 -14.81 -9.43 2.37
CA ASN A 141 -16.21 -9.75 2.13
C ASN A 141 -16.64 -9.31 0.72
N TRP A 142 -17.18 -10.22 -0.08
CA TRP A 142 -17.56 -9.95 -1.47
C TRP A 142 -18.63 -8.86 -1.60
N ASP A 143 -19.63 -8.84 -0.74
CA ASP A 143 -20.67 -7.79 -0.73
C ASP A 143 -20.08 -6.43 -0.38
N ALA A 144 -19.14 -6.38 0.57
CA ALA A 144 -18.44 -5.16 0.93
C ALA A 144 -17.54 -4.66 -0.21
N ILE A 145 -16.76 -5.54 -0.83
CA ILE A 145 -15.93 -5.24 -2.00
C ILE A 145 -16.80 -4.73 -3.15
N ARG A 146 -17.90 -5.43 -3.46
CA ARG A 146 -18.84 -5.03 -4.51
C ARG A 146 -19.44 -3.67 -4.23
N LYS A 147 -19.93 -3.42 -3.01
CA LYS A 147 -20.51 -2.13 -2.59
C LYS A 147 -19.50 -0.98 -2.70
N ARG A 148 -18.23 -1.21 -2.37
CA ARG A 148 -17.15 -0.23 -2.59
C ARG A 148 -16.91 0.00 -4.08
N ARG A 149 -16.85 -1.05 -4.91
CA ARG A 149 -16.66 -0.91 -6.35
C ARG A 149 -17.84 -0.18 -7.01
N GLN A 150 -19.06 -0.39 -6.51
CA GLN A 150 -20.25 0.34 -6.96
C GLN A 150 -20.18 1.86 -6.75
N SER A 151 -19.25 2.39 -5.94
CA SER A 151 -19.03 3.84 -5.82
C SER A 151 -18.01 4.40 -6.79
N TRP A 152 -17.34 3.56 -7.61
CA TRP A 152 -16.42 4.05 -8.64
C TRP A 152 -17.16 4.90 -9.66
N TRP A 153 -16.48 5.93 -10.17
CA TRP A 153 -17.03 6.90 -11.11
C TRP A 153 -17.63 6.22 -12.36
N SER A 154 -17.01 5.14 -12.85
CA SER A 154 -17.43 4.40 -14.06
C SER A 154 -18.68 3.55 -13.85
N PHE A 155 -19.03 3.25 -12.59
CA PHE A 155 -20.25 2.54 -12.23
C PHE A 155 -21.38 3.48 -11.75
N GLN A 156 -21.13 4.80 -11.72
CA GLN A 156 -22.20 5.76 -11.48
C GLN A 156 -23.01 5.97 -12.76
N PRO A 157 -24.34 6.18 -12.66
CA PRO A 157 -25.14 6.60 -13.79
C PRO A 157 -24.56 7.87 -14.44
N ILE A 158 -24.51 7.90 -15.78
CA ILE A 158 -24.09 9.08 -16.52
C ILE A 158 -25.09 10.21 -16.24
N ARG A 159 -24.62 11.30 -15.63
CA ARG A 159 -25.41 12.50 -15.41
C ARG A 159 -25.02 13.56 -16.45
N ARG A 160 -25.99 14.27 -17.00
CA ARG A 160 -25.75 15.51 -17.77
C ARG A 160 -25.79 16.70 -16.80
N PRO A 161 -24.63 17.22 -16.36
CA PRO A 161 -24.61 18.41 -15.50
C PRO A 161 -25.10 19.63 -16.27
N GLU A 162 -25.63 20.61 -15.55
CA GLU A 162 -25.92 21.92 -16.12
C GLU A 162 -24.61 22.59 -16.55
N ILE A 163 -24.60 23.12 -17.78
CA ILE A 163 -23.41 23.71 -18.38
C ILE A 163 -23.27 25.15 -17.87
N PRO A 164 -22.15 25.55 -17.25
CA PRO A 164 -21.96 26.90 -16.75
C PRO A 164 -22.07 27.96 -17.85
N ALA A 165 -22.85 29.01 -17.60
CA ALA A 165 -22.95 30.17 -18.46
C ALA A 165 -21.75 31.11 -18.23
N VAL A 166 -20.61 30.78 -18.85
CA VAL A 166 -19.39 31.60 -18.84
C VAL A 166 -18.97 31.99 -20.26
N GLU A 167 -18.42 33.19 -20.42
CA GLU A 167 -17.96 33.72 -21.71
C GLU A 167 -16.56 33.20 -22.09
N GLY A 168 -16.21 33.33 -23.38
CA GLY A 168 -14.86 33.04 -23.89
C GLY A 168 -14.44 31.56 -23.91
N ALA A 169 -15.35 30.62 -23.60
CA ALA A 169 -15.16 29.19 -23.76
C ALA A 169 -15.31 28.75 -25.23
N LYS A 170 -14.44 27.87 -25.73
CA LYS A 170 -14.54 27.36 -27.12
C LYS A 170 -15.39 26.10 -27.20
N THR A 171 -15.41 25.30 -26.15
CA THR A 171 -16.19 24.06 -26.02
C THR A 171 -17.04 24.09 -24.75
N GLU A 172 -18.00 23.15 -24.63
CA GLU A 172 -18.77 22.97 -23.40
C GLU A 172 -17.87 22.58 -22.22
N VAL A 173 -16.83 21.77 -22.47
CA VAL A 173 -15.82 21.39 -21.46
C VAL A 173 -15.07 22.63 -20.95
N ASP A 174 -14.70 23.56 -21.85
CA ASP A 174 -14.02 24.79 -21.46
C ASP A 174 -14.90 25.67 -20.55
N ARG A 175 -16.23 25.58 -20.65
CA ARG A 175 -17.13 26.31 -19.75
C ARG A 175 -16.99 25.86 -18.31
N PHE A 176 -16.87 24.54 -18.08
CA PHE A 176 -16.63 24.01 -16.73
C PHE A 176 -15.25 24.41 -16.19
N ILE A 177 -14.21 24.35 -17.03
CA ILE A 177 -12.86 24.75 -16.63
C ILE A 177 -12.81 26.23 -16.27
N ARG A 178 -13.39 27.10 -17.12
CA ARG A 178 -13.44 28.55 -16.87
C ARG A 178 -14.26 28.90 -15.63
N ALA A 179 -15.40 28.25 -15.42
CA ALA A 179 -16.21 28.47 -14.23
C ALA A 179 -15.43 28.13 -12.94
N ARG A 180 -14.65 27.03 -12.95
CA ARG A 180 -13.79 26.68 -11.82
C ARG A 180 -12.65 27.68 -11.65
N LEU A 181 -11.95 28.06 -12.72
CA LEU A 181 -10.88 29.06 -12.67
C LEU A 181 -11.36 30.39 -12.08
N ALA A 182 -12.49 30.92 -12.57
CA ALA A 182 -13.09 32.14 -12.07
C ALA A 182 -13.45 32.05 -10.58
N LYS A 183 -13.99 30.91 -10.13
CA LYS A 183 -14.28 30.66 -8.72
C LYS A 183 -13.03 30.68 -7.83
N GLU A 184 -11.92 30.16 -8.34
CA GLU A 184 -10.63 30.15 -7.63
C GLU A 184 -9.82 31.45 -7.83
N GLY A 185 -10.35 32.44 -8.56
CA GLY A 185 -9.63 33.70 -8.84
C GLY A 185 -8.40 33.52 -9.73
N LEU A 186 -8.40 32.49 -10.59
CA LEU A 186 -7.30 32.15 -11.48
C LEU A 186 -7.65 32.49 -12.93
N ASP A 187 -6.64 32.94 -13.68
CA ASP A 187 -6.74 33.12 -15.12
C ASP A 187 -6.15 31.93 -15.88
N PRO A 188 -6.69 31.59 -17.07
CA PRO A 188 -6.08 30.60 -17.94
C PRO A 188 -4.66 31.03 -18.35
N SER A 189 -3.73 30.07 -18.37
CA SER A 189 -2.40 30.33 -18.92
C SER A 189 -2.49 30.80 -20.38
N PRO A 190 -1.61 31.70 -20.83
CA PRO A 190 -1.55 32.10 -22.23
C PRO A 190 -1.28 30.89 -23.12
N ARG A 191 -1.71 30.98 -24.39
CA ARG A 191 -1.42 29.94 -25.37
C ARG A 191 0.10 29.79 -25.51
N ALA A 192 0.59 28.56 -25.43
CA ALA A 192 2.00 28.30 -25.62
C ALA A 192 2.44 28.69 -27.05
N GLU A 193 3.64 29.27 -27.15
CA GLU A 193 4.26 29.63 -28.42
C GLU A 193 4.42 28.43 -29.37
N PRO A 194 4.40 28.62 -30.71
CA PRO A 194 4.52 27.54 -31.68
C PRO A 194 5.73 26.63 -31.44
N ARG A 195 6.88 27.21 -31.09
CA ARG A 195 8.11 26.45 -30.77
C ARG A 195 7.92 25.53 -29.56
N SER A 196 7.21 25.98 -28.53
CA SER A 196 6.90 25.19 -27.34
C SER A 196 5.92 24.05 -27.65
N LEU A 197 4.95 24.28 -28.54
CA LEU A 197 4.00 23.25 -28.98
C LEU A 197 4.70 22.15 -29.78
N VAL A 198 5.55 22.51 -30.76
CA VAL A 198 6.39 21.54 -31.48
C VAL A 198 7.24 20.75 -30.50
N ARG A 199 7.74 21.40 -29.43
CA ARG A 199 8.53 20.71 -28.42
C ARG A 199 7.75 19.66 -27.61
N ARG A 200 6.43 19.82 -27.46
CA ARG A 200 5.56 18.89 -26.70
C ARG A 200 5.06 17.72 -27.54
N LEU A 201 5.00 17.88 -28.86
CA LEU A 201 4.42 16.89 -29.76
C LEU A 201 5.37 15.73 -30.10
N HIS A 202 6.67 15.89 -29.90
CA HIS A 202 7.69 14.93 -30.33
C HIS A 202 8.20 14.00 -29.21
N LEU A 203 7.46 13.91 -28.09
CA LEU A 203 7.75 12.98 -27.00
C LEU A 203 7.10 11.63 -27.24
#